data_AF-D6CUQ1-F1
#
_entry.id   AF-D6CUQ1-F1
#
_cell.length_a   1.000
_cell.length_b   1.000
_cell.length_c   1.000
_cell.angle_alpha   90.00
_cell.angle_beta   90.00
_cell.angle_gamma   90.00
#
_symmetry.space_group_name_H-M   'P 1'
#
loop_
_entity.id
_entity.type
_entity.pdbx_description
1 polymer ?
#
loop_
_entity_poly.entity_id
_entity_poly.type
_entity_poly.pdbx_seq_one_letter_code
_entity_poly.pdbx_strand_id
1 'polypeptide(L)'
;MISRLEAAQRVIAMARLGRKPTRDAARQTLDMIDLAENQLKRHSGSGVFDLSAARAAAAVLALDHLPNEATCIGAVRVLGWTISQLRENDPA
;
A
#
# COMPACT_ATOMS: atom_id res chain seq x y z
N MET A 1 10.29 -7.14 1.95
CA MET A 1 8.85 -6.84 2.08
C MET A 1 8.63 -5.38 2.43
N ILE A 2 9.21 -4.88 3.54
CA ILE A 2 9.12 -3.48 3.99
C ILE A 2 9.40 -2.46 2.87
N SER A 3 10.49 -2.62 2.11
CA SER A 3 10.85 -1.72 1.01
C SER A 3 9.78 -1.57 -0.07
N ARG A 4 9.00 -2.63 -0.34
CA ARG A 4 7.88 -2.59 -1.30
C ARG A 4 6.69 -1.83 -0.74
N LEU A 5 6.38 -2.02 0.54
CA LEU A 5 5.33 -1.27 1.23
C LEU A 5 5.67 0.22 1.31
N GLU A 6 6.93 0.58 1.55
CA GLU A 6 7.39 1.98 1.54
C GLU A 6 7.28 2.61 0.15
N ALA A 7 7.60 1.86 -0.91
CA ALA A 7 7.44 2.32 -2.28
C ALA A 7 5.96 2.58 -2.60
N ALA A 8 5.08 1.64 -2.25
CA ALA A 8 3.64 1.80 -2.41
C ALA A 8 3.09 3.01 -1.61
N GLN A 9 3.54 3.17 -0.36
CA GLN A 9 3.16 4.29 0.49
C GLN A 9 3.57 5.64 -0.14
N ARG A 10 4.77 5.73 -0.72
CA ARG A 10 5.22 6.93 -1.44
C ARG A 10 4.35 7.25 -2.66
N VAL A 11 4.03 6.25 -3.47
CA VAL A 11 3.17 6.44 -4.66
C VAL A 11 1.80 6.97 -4.25
N ILE A 12 1.17 6.38 -3.24
CA ILE A 12 -0.15 6.81 -2.77
C ILE A 12 -0.09 8.18 -2.08
N ALA A 13 0.98 8.47 -1.32
CA ALA A 13 1.20 9.79 -0.73
C ALA A 13 1.36 10.88 -1.81
N MET A 14 2.04 10.58 -2.91
CA MET A 14 2.16 11.51 -4.04
C MET A 14 0.82 11.71 -4.76
N ALA A 15 0.04 10.64 -4.95
CA ALA A 15 -1.30 10.73 -5.53
C ALA A 15 -2.22 11.63 -4.69
N ARG A 16 -2.12 11.59 -3.35
CA ARG A 16 -2.83 12.50 -2.44
C ARG A 16 -2.50 13.97 -2.72
N LEU A 17 -1.26 14.27 -3.10
CA LEU A 17 -0.80 15.62 -3.46
C LEU A 17 -1.15 16.00 -4.91
N GLY A 18 -2.05 15.26 -5.56
CA GLY A 18 -2.44 15.47 -6.95
C GLY A 18 -1.42 14.99 -7.99
N ARG A 19 -0.30 14.37 -7.55
CA ARG A 19 0.71 13.83 -8.46
C ARG A 19 0.35 12.42 -8.88
N LYS A 20 -0.31 12.31 -10.03
CA LYS A 20 -0.69 11.02 -10.61
C LYS A 20 0.55 10.24 -11.07
N PRO A 21 0.75 8.99 -10.63
CA PRO A 21 1.81 8.13 -11.14
C PRO A 21 1.54 7.73 -12.59
N THR A 22 2.55 7.20 -13.28
CA THR A 22 2.35 6.54 -14.58
C THR A 22 1.48 5.30 -14.40
N ARG A 23 0.80 4.87 -15.47
CA ARG A 23 -0.05 3.66 -15.46
C ARG A 23 0.72 2.41 -15.04
N ASP A 24 1.98 2.29 -15.48
CA ASP A 24 2.84 1.16 -15.12
C ASP A 24 3.23 1.19 -13.65
N ALA A 25 3.59 2.37 -13.12
CA ALA A 25 3.88 2.53 -11.69
C ALA A 25 2.66 2.25 -10.82
N ALA A 26 1.46 2.63 -11.27
CA ALA A 26 0.21 2.34 -10.58
C ALA A 26 -0.09 0.83 -10.54
N ARG A 27 0.06 0.13 -11.67
CA ARG A 27 -0.09 -1.34 -11.72
C ARG A 27 0.92 -2.05 -10.85
N GLN A 28 2.20 -1.68 -10.95
CA GLN A 28 3.25 -2.22 -10.09
C GLN A 28 2.93 -1.98 -8.60
N THR A 29 2.36 -0.82 -8.26
CA THR A 29 1.95 -0.51 -6.88
C THR A 29 0.84 -1.45 -6.39
N LEU A 30 -0.17 -1.71 -7.21
CA LEU A 30 -1.21 -2.67 -6.89
C LEU A 30 -0.65 -4.09 -6.71
N ASP A 31 0.18 -4.55 -7.65
CA ASP A 31 0.81 -5.87 -7.59
C ASP A 31 1.68 -6.03 -6.33
N MET A 32 2.41 -4.98 -5.94
CA MET A 32 3.22 -4.97 -4.73
C MET A 32 2.37 -5.09 -3.46
N ILE A 33 1.23 -4.40 -3.40
CA ILE A 33 0.30 -4.47 -2.26
C ILE A 33 -0.34 -5.86 -2.19
N ASP A 34 -0.81 -6.40 -3.30
CA ASP A 34 -1.42 -7.73 -3.36
C ASP A 34 -0.42 -8.83 -2.95
N LEU A 35 0.84 -8.72 -3.41
CA LEU A 35 1.90 -9.63 -3.00
C LEU A 35 2.18 -9.53 -1.50
N ALA A 36 2.29 -8.31 -0.97
CA ALA A 36 2.54 -8.10 0.45
C ALA A 36 1.38 -8.61 1.32
N GLU A 37 0.13 -8.35 0.94
CA GLU A 37 -1.05 -8.85 1.63
C GLU A 37 -1.06 -10.38 1.68
N ASN A 38 -0.75 -11.04 0.56
CA ASN A 38 -0.65 -12.50 0.50
C ASN A 38 0.49 -13.06 1.37
N GLN A 39 1.63 -12.38 1.44
CA GLN A 39 2.74 -12.76 2.32
C GLN A 39 2.33 -12.62 3.79
N LEU A 40 1.73 -11.48 4.18
CA LEU A 40 1.28 -11.22 5.54
C LEU A 40 0.23 -12.23 6.00
N LYS A 41 -0.74 -12.57 5.14
CA LYS A 41 -1.74 -13.61 5.42
C LYS A 41 -1.11 -14.97 5.73
N ARG A 42 -0.01 -15.32 5.06
CA ARG A 42 0.72 -16.57 5.29
C ARG A 42 1.54 -16.55 6.58
N HIS A 43 2.14 -15.40 6.92
CA HIS A 43 3.06 -15.27 8.06
C HIS A 43 2.35 -15.03 9.40
N SER A 44 1.24 -14.30 9.42
CA SER A 44 0.62 -13.83 10.67
C SER A 44 -0.86 -14.15 10.80
N GLY A 45 -1.41 -14.96 9.89
CA GLY A 45 -2.83 -15.26 9.81
C GLY A 45 -3.64 -14.15 9.13
N SER A 46 -4.80 -14.53 8.59
CA SER A 46 -5.71 -13.60 7.92
C SER A 46 -6.32 -12.64 8.94
N GLY A 47 -6.05 -11.33 8.81
CA GLY A 47 -6.72 -10.27 9.58
C GLY A 47 -5.82 -9.38 10.42
N VAL A 48 -4.56 -9.77 10.68
CA VAL A 48 -3.62 -8.90 11.43
C VAL A 48 -3.22 -7.68 10.61
N PHE A 49 -3.13 -7.83 9.28
CA PHE A 49 -2.72 -6.76 8.37
C PHE A 49 -3.78 -6.54 7.30
N ASP A 50 -4.72 -5.64 7.57
CA ASP A 50 -5.75 -5.25 6.61
C ASP A 50 -5.21 -4.16 5.66
N LEU A 51 -4.78 -4.56 4.46
CA LEU A 51 -4.31 -3.63 3.43
C LEU A 51 -5.43 -3.15 2.47
N SER A 52 -6.71 -3.37 2.81
CA SER A 52 -7.85 -3.06 1.93
C SER A 52 -7.87 -1.60 1.44
N ALA A 53 -7.62 -0.64 2.34
CA ALA A 53 -7.56 0.78 1.97
C ALA A 53 -6.41 1.08 0.99
N ALA A 54 -5.24 0.47 1.20
CA ALA A 54 -4.09 0.62 0.32
C ALA A 54 -4.35 0.00 -1.05
N ARG A 55 -4.95 -1.19 -1.08
CA ARG A 55 -5.35 -1.89 -2.29
C ARG A 55 -6.40 -1.09 -3.08
N ALA A 56 -7.40 -0.54 -2.40
CA ALA A 56 -8.41 0.30 -3.02
C ALA A 56 -7.79 1.55 -3.66
N ALA A 57 -6.88 2.24 -2.96
CA ALA A 57 -6.14 3.39 -3.52
C ALA A 57 -5.34 2.99 -4.77
N ALA A 58 -4.59 1.88 -4.70
CA ALA A 58 -3.78 1.42 -5.81
C ALA A 58 -4.62 0.94 -7.01
N ALA A 59 -5.77 0.31 -6.78
CA ALA A 59 -6.70 -0.09 -7.84
C ALA A 59 -7.27 1.12 -8.58
N VAL A 60 -7.66 2.17 -7.86
CA VAL A 60 -8.12 3.43 -8.49
C VAL A 60 -7.01 4.06 -9.34
N LEU A 61 -5.77 4.06 -8.83
CA LEU A 61 -4.61 4.52 -9.61
C LEU A 61 -4.36 3.65 -10.85
N ALA A 62 -4.48 2.33 -10.75
CA ALA A 62 -4.28 1.40 -11.86
C ALA A 62 -5.36 1.53 -12.96
N LEU A 63 -6.55 2.02 -12.59
CA LEU A 63 -7.62 2.43 -13.48
C LEU A 63 -7.43 3.84 -14.06
N ASP A 64 -6.27 4.46 -13.83
CA ASP A 64 -5.93 5.79 -14.32
C ASP A 64 -6.81 6.91 -13.69
N HIS A 65 -7.26 6.71 -12.45
CA HIS A 65 -7.98 7.72 -11.67
C HIS A 65 -7.18 8.14 -10.44
N LEU A 66 -7.47 9.33 -9.90
CA LEU A 66 -6.95 9.73 -8.60
C LEU A 66 -7.91 9.25 -7.50
N PRO A 67 -7.43 8.52 -6.48
CA PRO A 67 -8.24 8.20 -5.32
C PRO A 67 -8.60 9.48 -4.58
N ASN A 68 -9.78 9.50 -3.97
CA ASN A 68 -10.15 10.61 -3.09
C ASN A 68 -9.20 10.70 -1.89
N GLU A 69 -9.17 11.88 -1.26
CA GLU A 69 -8.24 12.17 -0.16
C GLU A 69 -8.38 11.20 1.02
N ALA A 70 -9.61 10.86 1.41
CA ALA A 70 -9.86 9.96 2.53
C ALA A 70 -9.29 8.56 2.28
N THR A 71 -9.47 8.03 1.07
CA THR A 71 -8.88 6.74 0.65
C THR A 71 -7.37 6.78 0.69
N CYS A 72 -6.74 7.85 0.20
CA CYS A 72 -5.29 8.03 0.27
C CYS A 72 -4.78 8.11 1.72
N ILE A 73 -5.47 8.82 2.61
CA ILE A 73 -5.10 8.92 4.03
C ILE A 73 -5.16 7.55 4.70
N GLY A 74 -6.27 6.83 4.52
CA GLY A 74 -6.45 5.47 5.08
C GLY A 74 -5.36 4.51 4.58
N ALA A 75 -5.08 4.54 3.28
CA ALA A 75 -4.04 3.76 2.64
C ALA A 75 -2.64 4.05 3.20
N VAL A 76 -2.24 5.33 3.29
CA VAL A 76 -0.93 5.71 3.82
C VAL A 76 -0.80 5.33 5.30
N ARG A 77 -1.87 5.52 6.08
CA ARG A 77 -1.90 5.15 7.50
C ARG A 77 -1.70 3.65 7.71
N VAL A 78 -2.42 2.81 6.97
CA VAL A 78 -2.33 1.36 7.15
C VAL A 78 -1.02 0.78 6.64
N LEU A 79 -0.46 1.33 5.56
CA LEU A 79 0.88 0.98 5.10
C LEU A 79 1.93 1.36 6.13
N GLY A 80 1.86 2.57 6.69
CA GLY A 80 2.77 3.04 7.73
C GLY A 80 2.71 2.16 9.00
N TRP A 81 1.50 1.85 9.48
CA TRP A 81 1.32 0.94 10.61
C TRP A 81 1.88 -0.46 10.34
N THR A 82 1.60 -1.02 9.16
CA THR A 82 2.11 -2.34 8.76
C THR A 82 3.64 -2.35 8.71
N ILE A 83 4.26 -1.31 8.15
CA ILE A 83 5.72 -1.17 8.11
C ILE A 83 6.31 -1.13 9.53
N SER A 84 5.72 -0.35 10.44
CA SER A 84 6.17 -0.27 11.84
C SER A 84 6.09 -1.64 12.53
N GLN A 85 4.95 -2.33 12.42
CA GLN A 85 4.78 -3.67 13.00
C GLN A 85 5.77 -4.67 12.44
N LEU A 86 6.03 -4.65 11.13
CA LEU A 86 7.01 -5.54 10.52
C LEU A 86 8.44 -5.28 11.01
N ARG A 87 8.81 -4.01 11.23
CA ARG A 87 10.13 -3.65 11.79
C ARG A 87 10.28 -4.08 13.24
N GLU A 88 9.20 -4.04 14.03
CA GLU A 88 9.20 -4.49 15.42
C GLU A 88 9.35 -6.02 15.55
N ASN A 89 8.78 -6.78 14.60
CA ASN A 89 8.81 -8.24 14.60
C ASN A 89 10.02 -8.84 13.85
N ASP A 90 10.78 -8.02 13.11
CA ASP A 90 12.00 -8.40 12.39
C ASP A 90 13.10 -7.33 12.64
N PRO A 91 13.55 -7.15 13.90
CA PRO A 91 14.70 -6.32 14.19
C PRO A 91 15.92 -7.07 13.66
N ALA A 92 16.51 -6.56 12.57
CA ALA A 92 17.68 -7.13 11.91
C ALA A 92 18.77 -7.66 12.86
#